data_AF-A0A855M7F1-F1
#
_entry.id   AF-A0A855M7F1-F1
#
_cell.length_a   1.000
_cell.length_b   1.000
_cell.length_c   1.000
_cell.angle_alpha   90.00
_cell.angle_beta   90.00
_cell.angle_gamma   90.00
#
_symmetry.space_group_name_H-M   'P 1'
#
loop_
_entity.id
_entity.type
_entity.pdbx_description
1 polymer ?
#
loop_
_entity_poly.entity_id
_entity_poly.type
_entity_poly.pdbx_seq_one_letter_code
_entity_poly.pdbx_strand_id
1 'polypeptide(L)'
;MPTPVSISPAQARKLLDEGAVLIDIRQPEEYAREHIAQAKLHPLSSSVGYVLPADEREGKVVIFHCLSGMRSEQNADLLAQAVSPATVLLLEGGMAAWKKAGFPTEVNRKQPIELMRQVQIAAGVLILGGILLGYSVNSAFFLLSGFVGAGLLFAGVTGFCGMARLLMKMPWNRTAKR
;
A
#
# COMPACT_ATOMS: atom_id res chain seq x y z
N MET A 1 27.88 4.54 -10.72
CA MET A 1 26.60 5.25 -10.84
C MET A 1 26.37 5.98 -9.52
N PRO A 2 25.78 7.19 -9.51
CA PRO A 2 25.54 7.89 -8.25
C PRO A 2 24.58 7.09 -7.38
N THR A 3 24.98 6.78 -6.15
CA THR A 3 24.13 6.15 -5.14
C THR A 3 23.00 7.11 -4.79
N PRO A 4 21.73 6.66 -4.71
CA PRO A 4 20.64 7.53 -4.28
C PRO A 4 20.89 8.12 -2.90
N VAL A 5 20.69 9.43 -2.78
CA VAL A 5 20.85 10.14 -1.50
C VAL A 5 19.48 10.24 -0.82
N SER A 6 19.41 9.83 0.44
CA SER A 6 18.21 10.03 1.26
C SER A 6 18.09 11.49 1.71
N ILE A 7 16.91 12.06 1.59
CA ILE A 7 16.60 13.45 1.96
C ILE A 7 15.43 13.51 2.95
N SER A 8 15.47 14.50 3.83
CA SER A 8 14.39 14.74 4.78
C SER A 8 13.10 15.22 4.08
N PRO A 9 11.92 15.03 4.71
CA PRO A 9 10.66 15.57 4.19
C PRO A 9 10.69 17.08 3.91
N ALA A 10 11.39 17.87 4.73
CA ALA A 10 11.51 19.31 4.54
C ALA A 10 12.33 19.68 3.30
N GLN A 11 13.43 18.96 3.06
CA GLN A 11 14.23 19.12 1.83
C GLN A 11 13.44 18.68 0.60
N ALA A 12 12.74 17.55 0.68
CA ALA A 12 11.88 17.06 -0.39
C ALA A 12 10.80 18.10 -0.75
N ARG A 13 10.16 18.71 0.26
CA ARG A 13 9.17 19.77 0.04
C ARG A 13 9.76 20.96 -0.73
N LYS A 14 10.93 21.44 -0.31
CA LYS A 14 11.62 22.55 -0.98
C LYS A 14 11.94 22.21 -2.44
N LEU A 15 12.48 21.02 -2.70
CA LEU A 15 12.78 20.56 -4.05
C LEU A 15 11.52 20.41 -4.91
N LEU A 16 10.41 20.00 -4.32
CA LEU A 16 9.11 19.93 -5.03
C LEU A 16 8.61 21.32 -5.43
N ASP A 17 8.82 22.33 -4.60
CA ASP A 17 8.49 23.72 -4.93
C ASP A 17 9.44 24.28 -6.02
N GLU A 18 10.66 23.73 -6.15
CA GLU A 18 11.65 24.04 -7.21
C GLU A 18 11.44 23.22 -8.51
N GLY A 19 10.43 22.33 -8.56
CA GLY A 19 10.08 21.56 -9.76
C GLY A 19 10.62 20.13 -9.82
N ALA A 20 11.09 19.57 -8.70
CA ALA A 20 11.39 18.14 -8.60
C ALA A 20 10.13 17.28 -8.82
N VAL A 21 10.34 16.06 -9.32
CA VAL A 21 9.27 15.08 -9.53
C VAL A 21 9.25 14.12 -8.35
N LEU A 22 8.10 13.99 -7.68
CA LEU A 22 7.89 12.99 -6.63
C LEU A 22 7.22 11.75 -7.22
N ILE A 23 7.79 10.58 -6.97
CA ILE A 23 7.31 9.30 -7.47
C ILE A 23 6.96 8.39 -6.29
N ASP A 24 5.71 7.95 -6.26
CA ASP A 24 5.21 6.98 -5.30
C ASP A 24 5.35 5.56 -5.88
N ILE A 25 6.19 4.75 -5.24
CA ILE A 25 6.44 3.37 -5.66
C ILE A 25 5.55 2.34 -4.95
N ARG A 26 4.52 2.82 -4.24
CA ARG A 26 3.54 1.97 -3.57
C ARG A 26 2.57 1.31 -4.55
N GLN A 27 1.81 0.34 -4.05
CA GLN A 27 0.76 -0.28 -4.84
C GLN A 27 -0.41 0.71 -5.08
N PRO A 28 -1.17 0.56 -6.17
CA PRO A 28 -2.27 1.47 -6.50
C PRO A 28 -3.31 1.62 -5.39
N GLU A 29 -3.58 0.54 -4.64
CA GLU A 29 -4.52 0.56 -3.52
C GLU A 29 -4.01 1.40 -2.34
N GLU A 30 -2.69 1.40 -2.12
CA GLU A 30 -2.05 2.23 -1.08
C GLU A 30 -2.14 3.71 -1.46
N TYR A 31 -1.83 4.05 -2.71
CA TYR A 31 -1.88 5.41 -3.24
C TYR A 31 -3.29 5.99 -3.25
N ALA A 32 -4.25 5.22 -3.76
CA ALA A 32 -5.61 5.68 -3.91
C ALA A 32 -6.33 5.83 -2.55
N ARG A 33 -5.80 5.25 -1.46
CA ARG A 33 -6.27 5.48 -0.09
C ARG A 33 -5.75 6.79 0.45
N GLU A 34 -4.44 6.98 0.35
CA GLU A 34 -3.75 8.17 0.81
C GLU A 34 -2.44 8.34 0.06
N HIS A 35 -2.21 9.53 -0.49
CA HIS A 35 -0.97 9.87 -1.20
C HIS A 35 -0.60 11.34 -1.00
N ILE A 36 0.62 11.71 -1.41
CA ILE A 36 1.05 13.12 -1.45
C ILE A 36 0.54 13.71 -2.76
N ALA A 37 -0.16 14.85 -2.73
CA ALA A 37 -0.85 15.43 -3.90
C ALA A 37 0.03 15.59 -5.15
N GLN A 38 1.32 15.91 -4.95
CA GLN A 38 2.29 16.11 -6.03
C GLN A 38 2.98 14.81 -6.49
N ALA A 39 2.71 13.68 -5.82
CA ALA A 39 3.32 12.41 -6.17
C ALA A 39 2.65 11.81 -7.40
N LYS A 40 3.45 11.21 -8.29
CA LYS A 40 2.96 10.38 -9.39
C LYS A 40 3.12 8.90 -9.02
N LEU A 41 2.05 8.14 -9.21
CA LEU A 41 2.05 6.71 -8.93
C LEU A 41 2.80 5.93 -10.02
N HIS A 42 3.92 5.31 -9.66
CA HIS A 42 4.64 4.35 -10.48
C HIS A 42 5.02 3.15 -9.61
N PRO A 43 4.12 2.15 -9.47
CA PRO A 43 4.32 1.05 -8.55
C PRO A 43 5.57 0.26 -8.93
N LEU A 44 6.40 -0.07 -7.93
CA LEU A 44 7.51 -0.96 -8.15
C LEU A 44 6.98 -2.38 -8.37
N SER A 45 7.00 -2.83 -9.64
CA SER A 45 6.68 -4.23 -9.98
C SER A 45 7.92 -5.10 -9.85
N SER A 46 7.74 -6.31 -9.33
CA SER A 46 8.81 -7.29 -9.15
C SER A 46 9.21 -8.03 -10.45
N SER A 47 8.48 -7.83 -11.56
CA SER A 47 8.54 -8.76 -12.70
C SER A 47 9.53 -8.41 -13.81
N VAL A 48 9.78 -7.15 -14.17
CA VAL A 48 10.79 -6.74 -15.18
C VAL A 48 11.16 -5.27 -14.93
N GLY A 49 12.40 -4.87 -15.28
CA GLY A 49 13.02 -3.55 -15.11
C GLY A 49 12.08 -2.35 -14.92
N TYR A 50 12.41 -1.52 -13.91
CA TYR A 50 11.68 -0.30 -13.60
C TYR A 50 12.14 0.81 -14.55
N VAL A 51 11.20 1.44 -15.27
CA VAL A 51 11.49 2.53 -16.22
C VAL A 51 10.46 3.62 -16.00
N LEU A 52 10.93 4.86 -15.82
CA LEU A 52 10.06 6.02 -15.82
C LEU A 52 9.97 6.67 -17.21
N PRO A 53 8.82 7.25 -17.57
CA PRO A 53 8.66 8.03 -18.79
C PRO A 53 9.71 9.15 -18.91
N ALA A 54 10.14 9.46 -20.14
CA ALA A 54 11.24 10.39 -20.40
C ALA A 54 10.95 11.82 -19.87
N ASP A 55 9.71 12.27 -19.99
CA ASP A 55 9.22 13.57 -19.52
C ASP A 55 9.29 13.76 -17.99
N GLU A 56 9.40 12.66 -17.26
CA GLU A 56 9.48 12.62 -15.80
C GLU A 56 10.91 12.57 -15.27
N ARG A 57 11.90 12.29 -16.14
CA ARG A 57 13.33 12.17 -15.78
C ARG A 57 14.22 13.22 -16.42
N GLU A 58 13.91 13.72 -17.62
CA GLU A 58 14.83 14.55 -18.38
C GLU A 58 15.01 15.95 -17.74
N GLY A 59 16.24 16.25 -17.30
CA GLY A 59 16.62 17.54 -16.71
C GLY A 59 16.05 17.84 -15.32
N LYS A 60 15.47 16.85 -14.62
CA LYS A 60 14.78 17.04 -13.34
C LYS A 60 15.41 16.24 -12.21
N VAL A 61 15.18 16.69 -10.97
CA VAL A 61 15.44 15.92 -9.76
C VAL A 61 14.26 14.98 -9.52
N VAL A 62 14.52 13.68 -9.37
CA VAL A 62 13.48 12.67 -9.12
C VAL A 62 13.60 12.16 -7.69
N ILE A 63 12.52 12.29 -6.92
CA ILE A 63 12.41 11.87 -5.53
C ILE A 63 11.50 10.64 -5.48
N PHE A 64 12.01 9.50 -5.00
CA PHE A 64 11.19 8.31 -4.79
C PHE A 64 10.75 8.20 -3.33
N HIS A 65 9.53 7.72 -3.10
CA HIS A 65 9.09 7.36 -1.77
C HIS A 65 8.19 6.11 -1.77
N CYS A 66 8.15 5.45 -0.62
CA CYS A 66 7.17 4.42 -0.32
C CYS A 66 6.46 4.76 1.01
N LEU A 67 5.94 3.75 1.72
CA LEU A 67 5.28 3.96 3.01
C LEU A 67 6.27 4.40 4.10
N SER A 68 7.38 3.65 4.26
CA SER A 68 8.34 3.82 5.37
C SER A 68 9.78 4.11 4.94
N GLY A 69 10.08 4.20 3.64
CA GLY A 69 11.44 4.32 3.10
C GLY A 69 12.08 2.99 2.71
N MET A 70 11.79 1.90 3.44
CA MET A 70 12.46 0.60 3.24
C MET A 70 12.39 0.04 1.81
N ARG A 71 11.22 0.13 1.14
CA ARG A 71 11.06 -0.38 -0.23
C ARG A 71 11.93 0.39 -1.22
N SER A 72 12.06 1.70 -1.01
CA SER A 72 12.85 2.58 -1.88
C SER A 72 14.35 2.36 -1.67
N GLU A 73 14.77 2.19 -0.41
CA GLU A 73 16.17 1.87 -0.06
C GLU A 73 16.60 0.50 -0.59
N GLN A 74 15.78 -0.54 -0.43
CA GLN A 74 16.07 -1.88 -0.93
C GLN A 74 16.22 -1.97 -2.44
N ASN A 75 15.65 -1.01 -3.17
CA ASN A 75 15.65 -0.98 -4.64
C ASN A 75 16.38 0.26 -5.19
N ALA A 76 17.24 0.88 -4.38
CA ALA A 76 17.98 2.10 -4.71
C ALA A 76 18.69 2.02 -6.08
N ASP A 77 19.42 0.93 -6.34
CA ASP A 77 20.16 0.74 -7.59
C ASP A 77 19.24 0.62 -8.81
N LEU A 78 18.11 -0.06 -8.66
CA LEU A 78 17.10 -0.22 -9.72
C LEU A 78 16.43 1.13 -10.04
N LEU A 79 16.10 1.90 -9.01
CA LEU A 79 15.51 3.23 -9.14
C LEU A 79 16.48 4.22 -9.78
N ALA A 80 17.77 4.17 -9.41
CA ALA A 80 18.81 4.99 -10.02
C ALA A 80 18.97 4.70 -11.52
N GLN A 81 18.94 3.43 -11.91
CA GLN A 81 19.01 3.01 -13.31
C GLN A 81 17.80 3.48 -14.12
N ALA A 82 16.61 3.48 -13.51
CA ALA A 82 15.37 3.87 -14.18
C ALA A 82 15.34 5.34 -14.63
N VAL A 83 16.06 6.22 -13.92
CA VAL A 83 16.04 7.67 -14.15
C VAL A 83 17.33 8.23 -14.73
N SER A 84 18.38 7.42 -14.85
CA SER A 84 19.67 7.85 -15.41
C SER A 84 19.49 8.58 -16.76
N PRO A 85 20.10 9.76 -16.96
CA PRO A 85 21.15 10.39 -16.15
C PRO A 85 20.67 11.38 -15.06
N ALA A 86 19.37 11.40 -14.72
CA ALA A 86 18.80 12.34 -13.75
C ALA A 86 19.31 12.13 -12.32
N THR A 87 19.21 13.17 -11.48
CA THR A 87 19.51 13.06 -10.05
C THR A 87 18.40 12.30 -9.33
N VAL A 88 18.77 11.22 -8.64
CA VAL A 88 17.86 10.38 -7.86
C VAL A 88 18.01 10.64 -6.36
N LEU A 89 16.89 10.89 -5.70
CA LEU A 89 16.80 11.11 -4.25
C LEU A 89 15.74 10.18 -3.66
N LEU A 90 15.92 9.77 -2.42
CA LEU A 90 14.95 8.95 -1.68
C LEU A 90 14.36 9.76 -0.53
N LEU A 91 13.05 9.73 -0.35
CA LEU A 91 12.40 10.36 0.80
C LEU A 91 12.65 9.50 2.05
N GLU A 92 13.45 10.03 2.97
CA GLU A 92 13.77 9.39 4.24
C GLU A 92 12.50 9.14 5.06
N GLY A 93 12.31 7.90 5.53
CA GLY A 93 11.13 7.49 6.29
C GLY A 93 9.82 7.48 5.49
N GLY A 94 9.88 7.73 4.18
CA GLY A 94 8.75 7.67 3.25
C GLY A 94 7.58 8.58 3.62
N MET A 95 6.38 8.19 3.20
CA MET A 95 5.15 8.93 3.48
C MET A 95 4.85 9.03 4.98
N ALA A 96 5.27 8.05 5.79
CA ALA A 96 5.10 8.10 7.24
C ALA A 96 5.85 9.30 7.86
N ALA A 97 7.10 9.53 7.45
CA ALA A 97 7.87 10.70 7.89
C ALA A 97 7.30 12.01 7.34
N TRP A 98 6.82 12.03 6.10
CA TRP A 98 6.11 13.18 5.52
C TRP A 98 4.92 13.62 6.37
N LYS A 99 4.08 12.67 6.79
CA LYS A 99 2.94 12.91 7.68
C LYS A 99 3.37 13.35 9.07
N LYS A 100 4.41 12.73 9.62
CA LYS A 100 4.96 13.10 10.94
C LYS A 100 5.49 14.53 10.95
N ALA A 101 6.02 15.01 9.82
CA ALA A 101 6.45 16.39 9.63
C ALA A 101 5.29 17.39 9.45
N GLY A 102 4.03 16.93 9.46
CA GLY A 102 2.85 17.78 9.35
C GLY A 102 2.50 18.21 7.93
N PHE A 103 3.15 17.63 6.91
CA PHE A 103 2.87 17.96 5.52
C PHE A 103 1.57 17.31 5.02
N PRO A 104 0.85 17.97 4.09
CA PRO A 104 -0.46 17.50 3.65
C PRO A 104 -0.37 16.21 2.82
N THR A 105 -1.42 15.40 2.95
CA THR A 105 -1.71 14.22 2.12
C THR A 105 -3.17 14.27 1.67
N GLU A 106 -3.45 13.69 0.51
CA GLU A 106 -4.81 13.51 0.02
C GLU A 106 -5.34 12.16 0.48
N VAL A 107 -6.36 12.18 1.34
CA VAL A 107 -6.98 10.97 1.89
C VAL A 107 -8.33 10.74 1.22
N ASN A 108 -8.48 9.62 0.53
CA ASN A 108 -9.75 9.20 -0.03
C ASN A 108 -10.55 8.38 0.98
N ARG A 109 -11.37 9.06 1.78
CA ARG A 109 -12.24 8.42 2.78
C ARG A 109 -13.31 7.50 2.18
N LYS A 110 -13.59 7.60 0.87
CA LYS A 110 -14.58 6.74 0.20
C LYS A 110 -14.01 5.37 -0.16
N GLN A 111 -12.69 5.19 -0.09
CA GLN A 111 -12.11 3.89 -0.37
C GLN A 111 -12.53 2.83 0.66
N PRO A 112 -12.84 1.60 0.20
CA PRO A 112 -13.11 0.50 1.10
C PRO A 112 -11.88 0.20 1.97
N ILE A 113 -12.11 -0.31 3.18
CA ILE A 113 -11.04 -0.77 4.07
C ILE A 113 -10.26 -1.93 3.41
N GLU A 114 -9.01 -2.13 3.82
CA GLU A 114 -8.16 -3.19 3.26
C GLU A 114 -8.84 -4.56 3.27
N LEU A 115 -8.67 -5.33 2.20
CA LEU A 115 -9.35 -6.61 2.03
C LEU A 115 -9.09 -7.56 3.21
N MET A 116 -7.87 -7.62 3.72
CA MET A 116 -7.53 -8.45 4.88
C MET A 116 -8.24 -7.98 6.16
N ARG A 117 -8.41 -6.68 6.34
CA ARG A 117 -9.20 -6.13 7.44
C ARG A 117 -10.68 -6.49 7.32
N GLN A 118 -11.24 -6.50 6.10
CA GLN A 118 -12.62 -6.99 5.86
C GLN A 118 -12.75 -8.48 6.23
N VAL A 119 -11.77 -9.31 5.83
CA VAL A 119 -11.72 -10.74 6.16
C VAL A 119 -11.69 -10.93 7.68
N GLN A 120 -10.82 -10.22 8.40
CA GLN A 120 -10.71 -10.33 9.85
C GLN A 120 -12.00 -9.93 10.57
N ILE A 121 -12.62 -8.82 10.17
CA ILE A 121 -13.89 -8.37 10.75
C ILE A 121 -14.98 -9.40 10.49
N ALA A 122 -15.12 -9.90 9.26
CA ALA A 122 -16.13 -10.88 8.90
C ALA A 122 -15.94 -12.20 9.67
N ALA A 123 -14.71 -12.73 9.72
CA ALA A 123 -14.41 -13.94 10.48
C ALA A 123 -14.71 -13.77 11.97
N GLY A 124 -14.27 -12.65 12.55
CA GLY A 124 -14.50 -12.34 13.96
C GLY A 124 -15.99 -12.25 14.31
N VAL A 125 -16.77 -11.55 13.48
CA VAL A 125 -18.23 -11.45 13.66
C VAL A 125 -18.91 -12.82 13.59
N LEU A 126 -18.52 -13.67 12.62
CA LEU A 126 -19.09 -15.02 12.49
C LEU A 126 -18.72 -15.91 13.67
N ILE A 127 -17.48 -15.85 14.16
CA ILE A 127 -17.03 -16.64 15.31
C ILE A 127 -17.76 -16.20 16.58
N LEU A 128 -17.79 -14.90 16.87
CA LEU A 128 -18.48 -14.36 18.04
C LEU A 128 -19.98 -14.63 17.99
N GLY A 129 -20.60 -14.46 16.81
CA GLY A 129 -22.00 -14.79 16.58
C GLY A 129 -22.29 -16.27 16.79
N GLY A 130 -21.46 -17.16 16.25
CA GLY A 130 -21.59 -18.61 16.45
C GLY A 130 -21.46 -19.03 17.91
N ILE A 131 -20.56 -18.41 18.68
CA ILE A 131 -20.41 -18.66 20.11
C ILE A 131 -21.66 -18.17 20.87
N LEU A 132 -22.10 -16.94 20.61
CA LEU A 132 -23.27 -16.36 21.30
C LEU A 132 -24.54 -17.18 21.03
N LEU A 133 -24.79 -17.56 19.78
CA LEU A 133 -25.92 -18.41 19.39
C LEU A 133 -25.78 -19.84 19.91
N GLY A 134 -24.54 -20.33 20.04
CA GLY A 134 -24.21 -21.61 20.66
C GLY A 134 -24.73 -21.72 22.09
N TYR A 135 -24.51 -20.66 22.87
CA TYR A 135 -24.96 -20.57 24.26
C TYR A 135 -26.44 -20.18 24.42
N SER A 136 -26.99 -19.37 23.51
CA SER A 136 -28.34 -18.79 23.67
C SER A 136 -29.45 -19.54 22.94
N VAL A 137 -29.14 -20.27 21.86
CA VAL A 137 -30.15 -20.89 20.99
C VAL A 137 -29.95 -22.39 20.86
N ASN A 138 -28.77 -22.83 20.41
CA ASN A 138 -28.46 -24.24 20.18
C ASN A 138 -26.95 -24.47 20.08
N SER A 139 -26.43 -25.49 20.77
CA SER A 139 -24.99 -25.83 20.74
C SER A 139 -24.45 -26.14 19.34
N ALA A 140 -25.30 -26.52 18.38
CA ALA A 140 -24.91 -26.70 16.98
C ALA A 140 -24.30 -25.43 16.35
N PHE A 141 -24.60 -24.22 16.83
CA PHE A 141 -24.01 -23.00 16.32
C PHE A 141 -22.50 -22.88 16.59
N PHE A 142 -21.94 -23.64 17.54
CA PHE A 142 -20.49 -23.73 17.71
C PHE A 142 -19.79 -24.32 16.46
N LEU A 143 -20.51 -25.09 15.63
CA LEU A 143 -19.98 -25.59 14.36
C LEU A 143 -19.63 -24.45 13.39
N LEU A 144 -20.37 -23.33 13.41
CA LEU A 144 -20.05 -22.15 12.61
C LEU A 144 -18.69 -21.59 13.01
N SER A 145 -18.46 -21.40 14.30
CA SER A 145 -17.19 -20.89 14.83
C SER A 145 -16.04 -21.86 14.54
N GLY A 146 -16.28 -23.16 14.70
CA GLY A 146 -15.31 -24.21 14.34
C GLY A 146 -14.96 -24.19 12.85
N PHE A 147 -15.95 -24.08 11.97
CA PHE A 147 -15.74 -24.01 10.52
C PHE A 147 -14.92 -22.79 10.11
N VAL A 148 -15.26 -21.60 10.63
CA VAL A 148 -14.50 -20.37 10.34
C VAL A 148 -13.07 -20.46 10.87
N GLY A 149 -12.88 -20.98 12.09
CA GLY A 149 -11.55 -21.21 12.67
C GLY A 149 -10.69 -22.17 11.84
N ALA A 150 -11.26 -23.30 11.41
CA ALA A 150 -10.58 -24.24 10.53
C ALA A 150 -10.20 -23.60 9.18
N GLY A 151 -11.09 -22.76 8.63
CA GLY A 151 -10.82 -21.99 7.42
C GLY A 151 -9.67 -20.98 7.58
N LEU A 152 -9.57 -20.31 8.73
CA LEU A 152 -8.45 -19.40 9.03
C LEU A 152 -7.12 -20.15 9.14
N LEU A 153 -7.09 -21.31 9.81
CA LEU A 153 -5.91 -22.16 9.88
C LEU A 153 -5.48 -22.63 8.48
N PHE A 154 -6.43 -23.13 7.69
CA PHE A 154 -6.16 -23.54 6.31
C PHE A 154 -5.61 -22.39 5.46
N ALA A 155 -6.19 -21.19 5.58
CA ALA A 155 -5.73 -20.01 4.86
C ALA A 155 -4.32 -19.58 5.28
N GLY A 156 -3.98 -19.67 6.58
CA GLY A 156 -2.65 -19.38 7.08
C GLY A 156 -1.59 -20.35 6.55
N VAL A 157 -1.92 -21.64 6.46
CA VAL A 157 -0.99 -22.69 5.96
C VAL A 157 -0.82 -22.62 4.44
N THR A 158 -1.90 -22.40 3.69
CA THR A 158 -1.90 -22.52 2.23
C THR A 158 -1.75 -21.20 1.49
N GLY A 159 -1.91 -20.06 2.19
CA GLY A 159 -2.05 -18.75 1.58
C GLY A 159 -3.38 -18.53 0.84
N PHE A 160 -4.27 -19.53 0.80
CA PHE A 160 -5.56 -19.44 0.13
C PHE A 160 -6.65 -18.96 1.09
N CYS A 161 -7.17 -17.74 0.89
CA CYS A 161 -8.32 -17.24 1.62
C CYS A 161 -9.57 -17.18 0.73
N GLY A 162 -10.47 -18.16 0.89
CA GLY A 162 -11.75 -18.21 0.17
C GLY A 162 -12.62 -16.98 0.42
N MET A 163 -12.66 -16.49 1.66
CA MET A 163 -13.42 -15.29 2.02
C MET A 163 -12.87 -14.02 1.36
N ALA A 164 -11.54 -13.88 1.23
CA ALA A 164 -10.95 -12.77 0.49
C ALA A 164 -11.40 -12.77 -0.98
N ARG A 165 -11.45 -13.94 -1.63
CA ARG A 165 -11.96 -14.06 -3.01
C ARG A 165 -13.43 -13.69 -3.14
N LEU A 166 -14.25 -14.04 -2.15
CA LEU A 166 -15.66 -13.62 -2.12
C LEU A 166 -15.78 -12.10 -1.95
N LEU A 167 -15.07 -11.53 -0.98
CA LEU A 167 -15.10 -10.09 -0.70
C LEU A 167 -14.57 -9.26 -1.87
N MET A 168 -13.59 -9.73 -2.63
CA MET A 168 -13.13 -9.06 -3.86
C MET A 168 -14.24 -8.90 -4.91
N LYS A 169 -15.25 -9.77 -4.90
CA LYS A 169 -16.38 -9.68 -5.82
C LYS A 169 -17.47 -8.73 -5.34
N MET A 170 -17.37 -8.14 -4.16
CA MET A 170 -18.41 -7.26 -3.63
C MET A 170 -18.40 -5.88 -4.30
N PRO A 171 -19.56 -5.22 -4.47
CA PRO A 171 -19.70 -3.97 -5.25
C PRO A 171 -18.75 -2.86 -4.82
N TRP A 172 -18.56 -2.67 -3.51
CA TRP A 172 -17.67 -1.65 -2.94
C TRP A 172 -16.18 -1.90 -3.20
N ASN A 173 -15.78 -3.15 -3.42
CA ASN A 173 -14.39 -3.52 -3.75
C ASN A 173 -14.12 -3.54 -5.27
N ARG A 174 -15.17 -3.59 -6.10
CA ARG A 174 -15.03 -3.55 -7.57
C ARG A 174 -14.70 -2.16 -8.10
N THR A 175 -15.20 -1.12 -7.46
CA THR A 175 -14.98 0.29 -7.85
C THR A 175 -13.55 0.78 -7.60
N ALA A 176 -12.80 0.14 -6.70
CA ALA A 176 -11.41 0.49 -6.44
C ALA A 176 -10.43 0.06 -7.55
N LYS A 177 -10.90 -0.73 -8.54
CA LYS A 177 -10.09 -1.19 -9.69
C LYS A 177 -10.24 -0.34 -10.96
N ARG A 178 -11.11 0.67 -10.96
CA ARG A 178 -11.32 1.57 -12.11
C ARG A 178 -10.47 2.82 -11.99
#